data_AF-A0A1Y2CQY0-F1
#
_entry.id   AF-A0A1Y2CQY0-F1
#
_cell.length_a   1.000
_cell.length_b   1.000
_cell.length_c   1.000
_cell.angle_alpha   90.00
_cell.angle_beta   90.00
_cell.angle_gamma   90.00
#
_symmetry.space_group_name_H-M   'P 1'
#
loop_
_entity.id
_entity.type
_entity.pdbx_description
1 polymer ?
#
loop_
_entity_poly.entity_id
_entity_poly.type
_entity_poly.pdbx_seq_one_letter_code
_entity_poly.pdbx_strand_id
1 'polypeptide(L)'
;METRLVLCAISAFCSGSMSEESGIWFFKRARKAVLLAADRPSVSSANAFFWIYVFSMIMGRDEIGIPFLKMAVDIVINLRFYIDPDDSPWLVGLNETEKEERRRLFWALCMTSRCEIGRSLGWGLQELSTDHMKLLRPIPGAFKEMHYYQEFCEVHSLIIAIKRHHSSAPNSIQDMLSSPELLTLHMH
;
A
#
# COMPACT_ATOMS: atom_id res chain seq x y z
N MET A 1 -7.15 17.49 -6.58
CA MET A 1 -6.40 18.66 -6.06
C MET A 1 -5.63 18.31 -4.80
N GLU A 2 -6.18 17.47 -3.92
CA GLU A 2 -5.58 17.07 -2.64
C GLU A 2 -4.20 16.41 -2.75
N THR A 3 -4.01 15.48 -3.69
CA THR A 3 -2.73 14.76 -3.86
C THR A 3 -1.57 15.70 -4.20
N ARG A 4 -1.82 16.78 -4.95
CA ARG A 4 -0.79 17.76 -5.33
C ARG A 4 -0.22 18.48 -4.12
N LEU A 5 -1.06 18.84 -3.15
CA LEU A 5 -0.61 19.51 -1.92
C LEU A 5 0.32 18.61 -1.10
N VAL A 6 -0.02 17.32 -0.97
CA VAL A 6 0.82 16.36 -0.25
C VAL A 6 2.16 16.16 -0.97
N LEU A 7 2.15 16.00 -2.29
CA LEU A 7 3.36 15.85 -3.08
C LEU A 7 4.27 17.09 -3.02
N CYS A 8 3.72 18.29 -3.08
CA CYS A 8 4.50 19.52 -2.90
C CYS A 8 5.10 19.61 -1.49
N ALA A 9 4.34 19.26 -0.44
CA ALA A 9 4.84 19.23 0.92
C ALA A 9 5.97 18.20 1.10
N ILE A 10 5.81 16.99 0.54
CA ILE A 10 6.86 15.97 0.51
C ILE A 10 8.12 16.52 -0.16
N SER A 11 7.98 17.09 -1.36
CA SER A 11 9.12 17.62 -2.11
C SER A 11 9.85 18.73 -1.33
N ALA A 12 9.12 19.66 -0.71
CA ALA A 12 9.70 20.76 0.06
C ALA A 12 10.36 20.26 1.36
N PHE A 13 9.82 19.22 1.98
CA PHE A 13 10.41 18.59 3.16
C PHE A 13 11.72 17.88 2.80
N CYS A 14 11.70 17.04 1.76
CA CYS A 14 12.87 16.28 1.32
C CYS A 14 14.00 17.16 0.77
N SER A 15 13.69 18.33 0.20
CA SER A 15 14.71 19.29 -0.24
C SER A 15 15.34 20.09 0.90
N GLY A 16 14.88 19.91 2.15
CA GLY A 16 15.29 20.72 3.29
C GLY A 16 14.79 22.17 3.22
N SER A 17 13.89 22.48 2.28
CA SER A 17 13.34 23.83 2.11
C SER A 17 12.19 24.14 3.08
N MET A 18 11.80 23.17 3.90
CA MET A 18 10.68 23.27 4.83
C MET A 18 11.10 22.82 6.23
N SER A 19 10.73 23.59 7.25
CA SER A 19 10.92 23.21 8.65
C SER A 19 10.01 22.06 9.06
N GLU A 20 10.36 21.33 10.13
CA GLU A 20 9.51 20.26 10.66
C GLU A 20 8.12 20.77 11.05
N GLU A 21 8.05 21.93 11.69
CA GLU A 21 6.77 22.56 12.08
C GLU A 21 5.88 22.83 10.87
N SER A 22 6.47 23.33 9.78
CA SER A 22 5.75 23.53 8.51
C SER A 22 5.29 22.19 7.91
N GLY A 23 6.13 21.15 7.99
CA GLY A 23 5.75 19.80 7.57
C GLY A 23 4.54 19.26 8.33
N ILE A 24 4.53 19.41 9.67
CA ILE A 24 3.40 19.04 10.52
C ILE A 24 2.15 19.85 10.16
N TRP A 25 2.30 21.15 9.87
CA TRP A 25 1.19 21.98 9.44
C TRP A 25 0.58 21.49 8.12
N PHE A 26 1.40 21.20 7.12
CA PHE A 26 0.93 20.64 5.85
C PHE A 26 0.29 19.27 6.01
N PHE A 27 0.86 18.40 6.85
CA PHE A 27 0.29 17.09 7.15
C PHE A 27 -1.12 17.23 7.75
N LYS A 28 -1.29 18.08 8.76
CA LYS A 28 -2.59 18.34 9.39
C LYS A 28 -3.61 18.88 8.39
N ARG A 29 -3.18 19.78 7.49
CA ARG A 29 -4.04 20.37 6.45
C ARG A 29 -4.45 19.33 5.41
N ALA A 30 -3.50 18.53 4.91
CA ALA A 30 -3.76 17.45 3.96
C ALA A 30 -4.72 16.42 4.54
N ARG A 31 -4.45 15.96 5.78
CA ARG A 31 -5.33 15.06 6.52
C ARG A 31 -6.76 15.57 6.58
N LYS A 32 -6.95 16.83 6.99
CA LYS A 32 -8.28 17.44 7.06
C LYS A 32 -8.97 17.46 5.69
N ALA A 33 -8.24 17.85 4.64
CA ALA A 33 -8.81 17.93 3.29
C ALA A 33 -9.25 16.56 2.77
N VAL A 34 -8.42 15.54 2.92
CA VAL A 34 -8.74 14.18 2.44
C VAL A 34 -9.91 13.58 3.22
N LEU A 35 -9.97 13.77 4.55
CA LEU A 35 -11.11 13.30 5.35
C LEU A 35 -12.43 13.98 4.95
N LEU A 36 -12.40 15.26 4.58
CA LEU A 36 -13.59 15.97 4.09
C LEU A 36 -14.02 15.52 2.69
N ALA A 37 -13.08 15.07 1.86
CA ALA A 37 -13.34 14.60 0.50
C ALA A 37 -13.68 13.09 0.42
N ALA A 38 -13.54 12.35 1.52
CA ALA A 38 -13.62 10.88 1.54
C ALA A 38 -15.04 10.29 1.51
N ASP A 39 -16.06 11.09 1.18
CA ASP A 39 -17.46 10.66 1.20
C ASP A 39 -17.75 9.50 0.22
N ARG A 40 -16.97 9.41 -0.87
CA ARG A 40 -17.07 8.31 -1.84
C ARG A 40 -15.73 7.63 -2.12
N PRO A 41 -15.63 6.29 -1.96
CA PRO A 41 -14.47 5.52 -2.39
C PRO A 41 -14.15 5.75 -3.87
N SER A 42 -12.91 6.12 -4.18
CA SER A 42 -12.42 6.36 -5.54
C SER A 42 -10.92 6.12 -5.62
N VAL A 43 -10.39 5.99 -6.83
CA VAL A 43 -8.93 5.88 -7.05
C VAL A 43 -8.20 7.10 -6.49
N SER A 44 -8.79 8.29 -6.64
CA SER A 44 -8.21 9.53 -6.14
C SER A 44 -8.16 9.57 -4.61
N SER A 45 -9.21 9.10 -3.92
CA SER A 45 -9.21 9.06 -2.45
C SER A 45 -8.24 8.01 -1.91
N ALA A 46 -8.16 6.81 -2.51
CA ALA A 46 -7.13 5.82 -2.17
C ALA A 46 -5.71 6.39 -2.32
N ASN A 47 -5.44 7.05 -3.45
CA ASN A 47 -4.14 7.65 -3.70
C ASN A 47 -3.83 8.78 -2.69
N ALA A 48 -4.82 9.61 -2.36
CA ALA A 48 -4.64 10.68 -1.38
C ALA A 48 -4.31 10.13 0.02
N PHE A 49 -5.00 9.07 0.46
CA PHE A 49 -4.69 8.41 1.73
C PHE A 49 -3.32 7.74 1.74
N PHE A 50 -2.95 7.08 0.63
CA PHE A 50 -1.62 6.51 0.46
C PHE A 50 -0.53 7.57 0.60
N TRP A 51 -0.66 8.71 -0.08
CA TRP A 51 0.34 9.79 0.00
C TRP A 51 0.41 10.46 1.37
N ILE A 52 -0.69 10.55 2.12
CA ILE A 52 -0.65 11.01 3.51
C ILE A 52 0.17 10.05 4.37
N TYR A 53 -0.03 8.74 4.21
CA TYR A 53 0.79 7.74 4.88
C TYR A 53 2.27 7.90 4.49
N VAL A 54 2.59 8.01 3.19
CA VAL A 54 3.98 8.20 2.74
C VAL A 54 4.60 9.46 3.34
N PHE A 55 3.84 10.56 3.42
CA PHE A 55 4.35 11.78 4.04
C PHE A 55 4.63 11.59 5.53
N SER A 56 3.77 10.87 6.25
CA SER A 56 4.01 10.56 7.67
C SER A 56 5.28 9.72 7.89
N MET A 57 5.56 8.77 6.98
CA MET A 57 6.79 7.97 7.00
C MET A 57 8.03 8.83 6.80
N ILE A 58 7.99 9.75 5.82
CA ILE A 58 9.08 10.68 5.52
C ILE A 58 9.37 11.58 6.73
N MET A 59 8.34 11.95 7.50
CA MET A 59 8.49 12.73 8.73
C MET A 59 8.94 11.89 9.93
N GLY A 60 9.13 10.57 9.79
CA GLY A 60 9.46 9.67 10.90
C GLY A 60 8.31 9.46 11.89
N ARG A 61 7.06 9.62 11.45
CA ARG A 61 5.84 9.51 12.27
C ARG A 61 4.91 8.44 11.65
N ASP A 62 5.41 7.22 11.58
CA ASP A 62 4.71 6.09 10.95
C ASP A 62 3.41 5.70 11.67
N GLU A 63 3.40 5.70 13.00
CA GLU A 63 2.22 5.33 13.81
C GLU A 63 0.96 6.16 13.47
N ILE A 64 1.12 7.47 13.24
CA ILE A 64 0.00 8.34 12.84
C ILE A 64 -0.42 8.13 11.38
N GLY A 65 0.45 7.49 10.58
CA GLY A 65 0.24 7.17 9.18
C GLY A 65 -0.59 5.91 8.94
N ILE A 66 -0.42 4.89 9.80
CA ILE A 66 -1.03 3.57 9.64
C ILE A 66 -2.54 3.61 9.34
N PRO A 67 -3.37 4.42 10.04
CA PRO A 67 -4.80 4.50 9.74
C PRO A 67 -5.10 4.93 8.29
N PHE A 68 -4.27 5.80 7.70
CA PHE A 68 -4.43 6.23 6.31
C PHE A 68 -4.03 5.14 5.33
N LEU A 69 -2.97 4.38 5.61
CA LEU A 69 -2.64 3.21 4.81
C LEU A 69 -3.77 2.18 4.83
N LYS A 70 -4.33 1.91 6.02
CA LYS A 70 -5.47 0.99 6.18
C LYS A 70 -6.67 1.44 5.34
N MET A 71 -7.02 2.71 5.42
CA MET A 71 -8.11 3.26 4.61
C MET A 71 -7.83 3.19 3.09
N ALA A 72 -6.59 3.43 2.66
CA ALA A 72 -6.22 3.28 1.26
C ALA A 72 -6.40 1.83 0.79
N VAL A 73 -5.94 0.86 1.59
CA VAL A 73 -6.12 -0.59 1.35
C VAL A 73 -7.61 -0.96 1.29
N ASP A 74 -8.40 -0.53 2.26
CA ASP A 74 -9.84 -0.81 2.31
C ASP A 74 -10.57 -0.22 1.09
N ILE A 75 -10.21 0.98 0.65
CA ILE A 75 -10.77 1.59 -0.56
C ILE A 75 -10.42 0.78 -1.80
N VAL A 76 -9.17 0.35 -1.99
CA VAL A 76 -8.81 -0.41 -3.19
C VAL A 76 -9.44 -1.80 -3.22
N ILE A 77 -9.65 -2.43 -2.05
CA ILE A 77 -10.45 -3.66 -1.93
C ILE A 77 -11.90 -3.40 -2.35
N ASN A 78 -12.52 -2.34 -1.84
CA ASN A 78 -13.89 -1.95 -2.21
C ASN A 78 -14.05 -1.63 -3.70
N LEU A 79 -13.01 -1.05 -4.32
CA LEU A 79 -12.95 -0.79 -5.75
C LEU A 79 -12.55 -2.01 -6.59
N ARG A 80 -12.35 -3.17 -5.94
CA ARG A 80 -11.97 -4.45 -6.56
C ARG A 80 -10.66 -4.40 -7.34
N PHE A 81 -9.67 -3.68 -6.80
CA PHE A 81 -8.34 -3.62 -7.40
C PHE A 81 -7.58 -4.94 -7.33
N TYR A 82 -8.08 -5.95 -6.63
CA TYR A 82 -7.52 -7.30 -6.68
C TYR A 82 -7.77 -8.00 -8.02
N ILE A 83 -8.51 -7.39 -8.96
CA ILE A 83 -8.70 -7.86 -10.33
C ILE A 83 -8.02 -6.86 -11.26
N ASP A 84 -7.23 -7.36 -12.22
CA ASP A 84 -6.57 -6.51 -13.20
C ASP A 84 -7.59 -5.65 -13.99
N PRO A 85 -7.27 -4.37 -14.28
CA PRO A 85 -8.18 -3.50 -15.01
C PRO A 85 -8.48 -3.95 -16.45
N ASP A 86 -7.62 -4.76 -17.09
CA ASP A 86 -7.93 -5.37 -18.39
C ASP A 86 -8.99 -6.47 -18.28
N ASP A 87 -9.11 -7.08 -17.10
CA ASP A 87 -10.00 -8.21 -16.84
C ASP A 87 -11.29 -7.76 -16.10
N SER A 88 -11.53 -6.44 -16.05
CA SER A 88 -12.63 -5.80 -15.31
C SER A 88 -13.69 -5.19 -16.25
N PRO A 89 -14.82 -5.87 -16.53
CA PRO A 89 -15.83 -5.40 -17.49
C PRO A 89 -16.48 -4.04 -17.14
N TRP A 90 -16.44 -3.62 -15.88
CA TRP A 90 -16.95 -2.30 -15.46
C TRP A 90 -15.97 -1.15 -15.72
N LEU A 91 -14.79 -1.41 -16.27
CA LEU A 91 -13.73 -0.43 -16.55
C LEU A 91 -13.44 -0.25 -18.04
N VAL A 92 -14.36 -0.65 -18.93
CA VAL A 92 -14.19 -0.60 -20.40
C VAL A 92 -13.85 0.81 -20.93
N GLY A 93 -14.23 1.87 -20.20
CA GLY A 93 -13.95 3.26 -20.58
C GLY A 93 -12.54 3.76 -20.25
N LEU A 94 -11.71 2.98 -19.54
CA LEU A 94 -10.37 3.43 -19.16
C LEU A 94 -9.37 3.31 -20.31
N ASN A 95 -8.55 4.35 -20.48
CA ASN A 95 -7.39 4.29 -21.36
C ASN A 95 -6.22 3.54 -20.70
N GLU A 96 -5.21 3.18 -21.49
CA GLU A 96 -4.06 2.39 -21.00
C GLU A 96 -3.30 3.07 -19.86
N THR A 97 -3.20 4.40 -19.87
CA THR A 97 -2.57 5.16 -18.78
C THR A 97 -3.36 5.02 -17.48
N GLU A 98 -4.68 5.17 -17.52
CA GLU A 98 -5.55 5.06 -16.33
C GLU A 98 -5.56 3.63 -15.77
N LYS A 99 -5.52 2.61 -16.63
CA LYS A 99 -5.36 1.22 -16.20
C LYS A 99 -4.03 1.02 -15.51
N GLU A 100 -2.95 1.53 -16.09
CA GLU A 100 -1.61 1.41 -15.52
C GLU A 100 -1.45 2.18 -14.20
N GLU A 101 -2.08 3.36 -14.06
CA GLU A 101 -2.14 4.08 -12.78
C GLU A 101 -2.79 3.23 -11.67
N ARG A 102 -3.86 2.49 -12.00
CA ARG A 102 -4.52 1.57 -11.06
C ARG A 102 -3.59 0.43 -10.65
N ARG A 103 -2.90 -0.20 -11.60
CA ARG A 103 -1.92 -1.27 -11.29
C ARG A 103 -0.81 -0.75 -10.38
N ARG A 104 -0.27 0.44 -10.68
CA ARG A 104 0.79 1.07 -9.89
C ARG A 104 0.34 1.38 -8.47
N LEU A 105 -0.87 1.91 -8.31
CA LEU A 105 -1.44 2.14 -6.99
C LEU A 105 -1.65 0.84 -6.22
N PHE A 106 -2.16 -0.21 -6.88
CA PHE A 106 -2.32 -1.53 -6.26
C PHE A 106 -0.97 -2.10 -5.79
N TRP A 107 0.04 -2.14 -6.67
CA TRP A 107 1.36 -2.70 -6.36
C TRP A 107 2.08 -1.88 -5.27
N ALA A 108 1.96 -0.54 -5.30
CA ALA A 108 2.48 0.31 -4.23
C ALA A 108 1.83 0.00 -2.88
N LEU A 109 0.50 -0.11 -2.82
CA LEU A 109 -0.22 -0.47 -1.60
C LEU A 109 0.09 -1.88 -1.11
N CYS A 110 0.21 -2.85 -2.02
CA CYS A 110 0.56 -4.23 -1.69
C CYS A 110 1.95 -4.29 -1.03
N MET A 111 2.94 -3.70 -1.70
CA MET A 111 4.31 -3.60 -1.20
C MET A 111 4.37 -2.92 0.16
N THR A 112 3.77 -1.73 0.27
CA THR A 112 3.80 -0.94 1.50
C THR A 112 3.05 -1.61 2.65
N SER A 113 1.87 -2.18 2.40
CA SER A 113 1.12 -2.89 3.44
C SER A 113 1.87 -4.12 3.94
N ARG A 114 2.49 -4.90 3.04
CA ARG A 114 3.33 -6.04 3.43
C ARG A 114 4.57 -5.62 4.22
N CYS A 115 5.23 -4.52 3.87
CA CYS A 115 6.28 -3.92 4.71
C CYS A 115 5.77 -3.66 6.13
N GLU A 116 4.65 -2.97 6.28
CA GLU A 116 4.12 -2.58 7.59
C GLU A 116 3.65 -3.79 8.41
N ILE A 117 3.00 -4.78 7.80
CA ILE A 117 2.65 -6.05 8.47
C ILE A 117 3.93 -6.79 8.89
N GLY A 118 4.94 -6.82 8.01
CA GLY A 118 6.26 -7.37 8.28
C GLY A 118 6.97 -6.66 9.44
N ARG A 119 6.68 -5.39 9.70
CA ARG A 119 7.17 -4.64 10.88
C ARG A 119 6.35 -4.98 12.13
N SER A 120 5.03 -4.96 12.04
CA SER A 120 4.13 -5.30 13.15
C SER A 120 2.87 -6.03 12.68
N LEU A 121 2.64 -7.22 13.24
CA LEU A 121 1.42 -7.99 12.98
C LEU A 121 0.17 -7.34 13.63
N GLY A 122 0.36 -6.41 14.57
CA GLY A 122 -0.71 -5.78 15.34
C GLY A 122 -1.46 -4.65 14.61
N TRP A 123 -1.01 -4.23 13.42
CA TRP A 123 -1.62 -3.10 12.71
C TRP A 123 -3.02 -3.37 12.13
N GLY A 124 -3.41 -4.65 12.02
CA GLY A 124 -4.72 -5.02 11.46
C GLY A 124 -4.92 -4.50 10.03
N LEU A 125 -3.84 -4.47 9.25
CA LEU A 125 -3.85 -4.22 7.80
C LEU A 125 -4.29 -5.49 7.08
N GLN A 126 -5.12 -5.33 6.05
CA GLN A 126 -5.51 -6.44 5.18
C GLN A 126 -4.41 -6.70 4.14
N GLU A 127 -4.17 -7.97 3.83
CA GLU A 127 -3.27 -8.35 2.74
C GLU A 127 -3.98 -8.29 1.40
N LEU A 128 -3.32 -7.67 0.42
CA LEU A 128 -3.77 -7.65 -0.96
C LEU A 128 -3.22 -8.88 -1.69
N SER A 129 -4.11 -9.73 -2.23
CA SER A 129 -3.74 -10.85 -3.11
C SER A 129 -3.27 -10.30 -4.46
N THR A 130 -2.13 -10.80 -4.91
CA THR A 130 -1.48 -10.44 -6.19
C THR A 130 -1.87 -11.37 -7.33
N ASP A 131 -2.66 -12.42 -7.07
CA ASP A 131 -2.84 -13.57 -7.99
C ASP A 131 -3.53 -13.21 -9.31
N HIS A 132 -4.32 -12.13 -9.30
CA HIS A 132 -5.09 -11.68 -10.46
C HIS A 132 -4.69 -10.27 -10.92
N MET A 133 -3.53 -9.77 -10.50
CA MET A 133 -2.99 -8.48 -10.95
C MET A 133 -1.83 -8.71 -11.91
N LYS A 134 -1.88 -8.09 -13.10
CA LYS A 134 -0.76 -8.18 -14.04
C LYS A 134 0.40 -7.31 -13.56
N LEU A 135 1.59 -7.64 -14.05
CA LEU A 135 2.80 -6.85 -13.83
C LEU A 135 2.67 -5.44 -14.43
N LEU A 136 3.44 -4.52 -13.86
CA LEU A 136 3.52 -3.15 -14.34
C LEU A 136 4.12 -3.11 -15.74
N ARG A 137 3.56 -2.28 -16.62
CA ARG A 137 4.04 -2.10 -17.98
C ARG A 137 4.58 -0.68 -18.17
N PRO A 138 5.66 -0.50 -18.93
CA PRO A 138 6.08 0.84 -19.32
C PRO A 138 5.05 1.46 -20.28
N ILE A 139 4.80 2.75 -20.13
CA ILE A 139 4.03 3.54 -21.09
C ILE A 139 4.93 4.70 -21.56
N PRO A 140 5.35 4.74 -22.83
CA PRO A 140 6.24 5.77 -23.34
C PRO A 140 5.77 7.19 -22.99
N GLY A 141 6.64 7.98 -22.37
CA GLY A 141 6.34 9.35 -21.94
C GLY A 141 5.54 9.49 -20.63
N ALA A 142 4.97 8.41 -20.08
CA ALA A 142 4.20 8.45 -18.85
C ALA A 142 4.83 7.61 -17.72
N PHE A 143 5.15 6.35 -18.00
CA PHE A 143 5.63 5.41 -16.99
C PHE A 143 6.86 4.62 -17.44
N LYS A 144 7.82 4.54 -16.51
CA LYS A 144 9.01 3.70 -16.67
C LYS A 144 8.71 2.26 -16.26
N GLU A 145 9.54 1.37 -16.77
CA GLU A 145 9.56 -0.03 -16.40
C GLU A 145 9.97 -0.20 -14.92
N MET A 146 9.32 -1.14 -14.24
CA MET A 146 9.55 -1.44 -12.83
C MET A 146 9.34 -2.94 -12.60
N HIS A 147 10.43 -3.66 -12.30
CA HIS A 147 10.41 -5.12 -12.25
C HIS A 147 10.33 -5.73 -10.86
N TYR A 148 10.63 -4.97 -9.80
CA TYR A 148 10.93 -5.54 -8.48
C TYR A 148 9.72 -5.72 -7.55
N TYR A 149 8.51 -5.29 -7.95
CA TYR A 149 7.37 -5.28 -7.03
C TYR A 149 6.95 -6.69 -6.62
N GLN A 150 6.97 -7.65 -7.55
CA GLN A 150 6.53 -9.01 -7.26
C GLN A 150 7.50 -9.70 -6.31
N GLU A 151 8.79 -9.71 -6.63
CA GLU A 151 9.83 -10.35 -5.82
C GLU A 151 9.90 -9.71 -4.43
N PHE A 152 9.76 -8.38 -4.36
CA PHE A 152 9.72 -7.69 -3.08
C PHE A 152 8.51 -8.11 -2.24
N CYS A 153 7.33 -8.23 -2.87
CA CYS A 153 6.12 -8.67 -2.20
C CYS A 153 6.21 -10.14 -1.74
N GLU A 154 6.85 -11.02 -2.51
CA GLU A 154 7.09 -12.42 -2.15
C GLU A 154 8.02 -12.54 -0.94
N VAL A 155 9.14 -11.81 -0.93
CA VAL A 155 10.06 -11.77 0.23
C VAL A 155 9.34 -11.32 1.49
N HIS A 156 8.49 -10.28 1.40
CA HIS A 156 7.74 -9.82 2.56
C HIS A 156 6.64 -10.79 2.98
N SER A 157 6.00 -11.50 2.06
CA SER A 157 5.07 -12.58 2.40
C SER A 157 5.76 -13.70 3.17
N LEU A 158 6.97 -14.08 2.77
CA LEU A 158 7.80 -15.04 3.51
C LEU A 158 8.12 -14.53 4.93
N ILE A 159 8.57 -13.27 5.06
CA ILE A 159 8.83 -12.65 6.37
C ILE A 159 7.58 -12.66 7.26
N ILE A 160 6.42 -12.30 6.71
CA ILE A 160 5.14 -12.30 7.43
C ILE A 160 4.77 -13.72 7.87
N ALA A 161 4.92 -14.71 6.99
CA ALA A 161 4.66 -16.12 7.29
C ALA A 161 5.54 -16.62 8.45
N ILE A 162 6.86 -16.34 8.40
CA ILE A 162 7.80 -16.67 9.49
C ILE A 162 7.35 -16.00 10.80
N LYS A 163 7.04 -14.70 10.77
CA LYS A 163 6.61 -13.97 11.97
C LYS A 163 5.31 -14.51 12.55
N ARG A 164 4.35 -14.90 11.71
CA ARG A 164 3.09 -15.50 12.14
C ARG A 164 3.31 -16.87 12.78
N HIS A 165 4.11 -17.73 12.14
CA HIS A 165 4.47 -19.04 12.67
C HIS A 165 5.06 -18.96 14.08
N HIS A 166 5.89 -17.94 14.33
CA HIS A 166 6.54 -17.74 15.63
C HIS A 166 5.84 -16.73 16.54
N SER A 167 4.63 -16.26 16.19
CA SER A 167 3.90 -15.26 16.99
C SER A 167 3.30 -15.84 18.27
N SER A 168 3.08 -17.15 18.30
CA SER A 168 2.57 -17.89 19.45
C SER A 168 3.50 -19.07 19.72
N ALA A 169 3.75 -19.38 21.00
CA ALA A 169 4.46 -20.60 21.34
C ALA A 169 3.62 -21.81 20.91
N PRO A 170 4.19 -22.80 20.19
CA PRO A 170 3.44 -24.01 19.85
C PRO A 170 3.05 -24.74 21.13
N ASN A 171 1.81 -25.22 21.21
CA ASN A 171 1.34 -25.97 22.39
C ASN A 171 1.94 -27.39 22.42
N SER A 172 2.44 -27.88 21.29
CA SER A 172 3.07 -29.19 21.14
C SER A 172 4.03 -29.25 19.95
N ILE A 173 4.87 -30.29 19.90
CA ILE A 173 5.73 -30.58 18.74
C ILE A 173 4.87 -30.87 17.50
N GLN A 174 3.70 -31.50 17.66
CA GLN A 174 2.80 -31.81 16.55
C GLN A 174 2.24 -30.54 15.91
N ASP A 175 1.90 -29.53 16.71
CA ASP A 175 1.44 -28.22 16.24
C ASP A 175 2.54 -27.51 15.45
N MET A 176 3.79 -27.62 15.91
CA MET A 176 4.95 -27.07 15.22
C MET A 176 5.11 -27.68 13.82
N LEU A 177 4.94 -29.01 13.70
CA LEU A 177 5.09 -29.74 12.43
C LEU A 177 3.87 -29.68 11.49
N SER A 178 2.71 -29.28 11.99
CA SER A 178 1.44 -29.32 11.23
C SER A 178 0.84 -27.94 10.95
N SER A 179 1.53 -26.85 11.32
CA SER A 179 0.99 -25.50 11.19
C SER A 179 0.81 -25.08 9.71
N PRO A 180 -0.29 -24.38 9.34
CA PRO A 180 -0.49 -23.83 8.01
C PRO A 180 0.65 -22.91 7.55
N GLU A 181 1.29 -22.23 8.49
CA GLU A 181 2.42 -21.36 8.23
C GLU A 181 3.64 -22.17 7.79
N LEU A 182 3.90 -23.35 8.39
CA LEU A 182 4.97 -24.24 7.95
C LEU A 182 4.72 -24.75 6.53
N LEU A 183 3.48 -25.09 6.18
CA LEU A 183 3.13 -25.46 4.80
C LEU A 183 3.40 -24.30 3.83
N THR A 184 3.10 -23.07 4.24
CA THR A 184 3.40 -21.86 3.46
C THR A 184 4.91 -21.66 3.30
N LEU A 185 5.70 -21.87 4.35
CA LEU A 185 7.17 -21.81 4.30
C LEU A 185 7.76 -22.86 3.36
N HIS A 186 7.13 -24.02 3.19
CA HIS A 186 7.58 -25.06 2.28
C HIS A 186 7.21 -24.82 0.80
N MET A 187 6.29 -23.90 0.52
CA MET A 187 5.91 -23.53 -0.85
C MET A 187 6.78 -22.39 -1.43
N HIS A 188 7.62 -21.76 -0.61
CA HIS A 188 8.59 -20.74 -1.00
C HIS A 188 10.00 -21.35 -1.12
#